data_AF-A0AAQ0R0V1-F1
#
_entry.id   AF-A0AAQ0R0V1-F1
#
_cell.length_a   1.000
_cell.length_b   1.000
_cell.length_c   1.000
_cell.angle_alpha   90.00
_cell.angle_beta   90.00
_cell.angle_gamma   90.00
#
_symmetry.space_group_name_H-M   'P 1'
#
loop_
_entity.id
_entity.type
_entity.pdbx_description
1 polymer ?
#
loop_
_entity_poly.entity_id
_entity_poly.type
_entity_poly.pdbx_seq_one_letter_code
_entity_poly.pdbx_strand_id
1 'polypeptide(L)'
;MGNKIKGDSNIQNNGDGDIISSSFNNSPTTIINNWNLVENELSRTLIFDCLQIFNDSPIEANASYSLIDPAGLFEKLEKNYALKYKEYALVYSEDFNKIGEVIRDFNDSSSIVKKLIKVFVDGFDNENNGDENLKVLEKRVIKIIKSDERYEMQYDEKLEEFVISFILYGIYKCKILRNPNET
;
A
#
# COMPACT_ATOMS: atom_id res chain seq x y z
N MET A 1 -30.23 7.05 -61.50
CA MET A 1 -30.55 5.61 -61.47
C MET A 1 -29.39 4.88 -62.14
N GLY A 2 -28.61 4.02 -61.55
CA GLY A 2 -28.55 3.41 -60.23
C GLY A 2 -27.56 2.27 -60.43
N ASN A 3 -26.41 2.26 -59.75
CA ASN A 3 -25.47 1.16 -59.87
C ASN A 3 -25.28 0.48 -58.52
N LYS A 4 -25.68 -0.79 -58.53
CA LYS A 4 -25.49 -1.85 -57.55
C LYS A 4 -24.04 -1.89 -57.07
N ILE A 5 -23.86 -1.95 -55.76
CA ILE A 5 -22.65 -2.51 -55.16
C ILE A 5 -22.98 -3.97 -54.84
N LYS A 6 -22.24 -4.88 -55.47
CA LYS A 6 -22.31 -6.34 -55.34
C LYS A 6 -20.88 -6.80 -55.00
N GLY A 7 -20.75 -7.56 -53.91
CA GLY A 7 -19.52 -8.25 -53.51
C GLY A 7 -18.40 -7.30 -53.07
N ASP A 8 -17.42 -7.67 -52.25
CA ASP A 8 -16.94 -9.01 -51.97
C ASP A 8 -16.05 -9.03 -50.72
N SER A 9 -15.98 -10.24 -50.17
CA SER A 9 -14.85 -10.83 -49.45
C SER A 9 -14.56 -10.36 -48.02
N ASN A 10 -15.18 -11.08 -47.08
CA ASN A 10 -14.52 -11.42 -45.81
C ASN A 10 -13.16 -12.05 -46.12
N ILE A 11 -12.07 -11.32 -45.87
CA ILE A 11 -10.74 -11.90 -45.75
C ILE A 11 -10.57 -12.31 -44.30
N GLN A 12 -10.79 -13.60 -44.03
CA GLN A 12 -10.26 -14.24 -42.84
C GLN A 12 -8.75 -14.39 -43.05
N ASN A 13 -7.95 -13.87 -42.12
CA ASN A 13 -6.57 -14.31 -41.95
C ASN A 13 -6.38 -14.82 -40.52
N ASN A 14 -6.34 -16.15 -40.41
CA ASN A 14 -5.67 -16.87 -39.34
C ASN A 14 -4.16 -16.85 -39.64
N GLY A 15 -3.33 -16.58 -38.63
CA GLY A 15 -1.90 -16.92 -38.69
C GLY A 15 -0.97 -15.86 -38.11
N ASP A 16 -0.17 -16.28 -37.13
CA ASP A 16 0.83 -15.55 -36.36
C ASP A 16 1.91 -14.81 -37.18
N GLY A 17 2.41 -13.73 -36.57
CA GLY A 17 3.78 -13.24 -36.70
C GLY A 17 4.09 -12.27 -37.85
N ASP A 18 4.02 -10.96 -37.59
CA ASP A 18 5.19 -10.08 -37.44
C ASP A 18 4.79 -8.60 -37.36
N ILE A 19 5.51 -7.84 -36.52
CA ILE A 19 5.27 -6.41 -36.29
C ILE A 19 6.00 -5.60 -37.37
N ILE A 20 5.24 -4.91 -38.23
CA ILE A 20 5.80 -3.88 -39.12
C ILE A 20 5.74 -2.52 -38.41
N SER A 21 6.91 -2.06 -37.95
CA SER A 21 7.13 -0.67 -37.56
C SER A 21 7.35 0.18 -38.82
N SER A 22 6.44 1.12 -39.10
CA SER A 22 6.75 2.34 -39.87
C SER A 22 5.73 3.46 -39.63
N SER A 23 6.09 4.37 -38.72
CA SER A 23 5.96 5.84 -38.78
C SER A 23 4.76 6.55 -39.44
N PHE A 24 4.11 7.37 -38.60
CA PHE A 24 3.43 8.66 -38.82
C PHE A 24 2.25 8.74 -39.81
N ASN A 25 1.04 9.01 -39.28
CA ASN A 25 0.17 10.11 -39.71
C ASN A 25 -1.00 10.34 -38.72
N ASN A 26 -1.30 11.62 -38.48
CA ASN A 26 -2.20 12.17 -37.47
C ASN A 26 -3.67 11.72 -37.62
N SER A 27 -4.21 11.12 -36.56
CA SER A 27 -5.62 11.14 -36.13
C SER A 27 -5.65 10.75 -34.65
N PRO A 28 -6.52 11.33 -33.79
CA PRO A 28 -6.58 10.93 -32.40
C PRO A 28 -7.30 9.58 -32.30
N THR A 29 -6.61 8.51 -32.68
CA THR A 29 -6.96 7.18 -32.24
C THR A 29 -6.62 7.12 -30.76
N THR A 30 -7.64 6.92 -29.94
CA THR A 30 -7.49 6.52 -28.55
C THR A 30 -6.58 5.30 -28.53
N ILE A 31 -5.29 5.50 -28.24
CA ILE A 31 -4.39 4.39 -27.95
C ILE A 31 -4.87 3.87 -26.61
N ILE A 32 -5.76 2.87 -26.65
CA ILE A 32 -6.00 2.01 -25.52
C ILE A 32 -4.70 1.25 -25.35
N ASN A 33 -3.80 1.85 -24.57
CA ASN A 33 -2.66 1.20 -23.98
C ASN A 33 -3.23 0.17 -23.00
N ASN A 34 -3.75 -0.94 -23.54
CA ASN A 34 -4.12 -2.13 -22.81
C ASN A 34 -2.84 -2.87 -22.41
N TRP A 35 -1.96 -2.15 -21.70
CA TRP A 35 -1.16 -2.80 -20.69
C TRP A 35 -2.20 -3.28 -19.71
N ASN A 36 -2.39 -4.59 -19.63
CA ASN A 36 -2.68 -5.19 -18.34
C ASN A 36 -1.61 -4.65 -17.39
N LEU A 37 -1.90 -3.50 -16.77
CA LEU A 37 -1.28 -3.12 -15.53
C LEU A 37 -1.65 -4.27 -14.62
N VAL A 38 -0.69 -5.20 -14.48
CA VAL A 38 -0.58 -6.08 -13.33
C VAL A 38 -1.10 -5.28 -12.13
N GLU A 39 -2.06 -5.83 -11.41
CA GLU A 39 -2.64 -5.25 -10.19
C GLU A 39 -1.51 -4.94 -9.20
N ASN A 40 -0.86 -3.78 -9.37
CA ASN A 40 0.30 -3.39 -8.59
C ASN A 40 -0.13 -2.63 -7.34
N GLU A 41 -1.34 -2.09 -7.31
CA GLU A 41 -1.91 -1.43 -6.14
C GLU A 41 -2.53 -2.48 -5.21
N LEU A 42 -2.47 -2.25 -3.90
CA LEU A 42 -3.13 -3.11 -2.93
C LEU A 42 -4.64 -3.11 -3.17
N SER A 43 -5.25 -4.30 -3.23
CA SER A 43 -6.71 -4.38 -3.34
C SER A 43 -7.37 -3.95 -2.02
N ARG A 44 -8.57 -3.34 -2.12
CA ARG A 44 -9.34 -2.92 -0.95
C ARG A 44 -9.63 -4.10 -0.01
N THR A 45 -9.94 -5.26 -0.59
CA THR A 45 -10.22 -6.50 0.14
C THR A 45 -9.01 -6.96 0.93
N LEU A 46 -7.82 -7.04 0.31
CA LEU A 46 -6.59 -7.42 0.99
C LEU A 46 -6.29 -6.49 2.17
N ILE A 47 -6.41 -5.17 1.96
CA ILE A 47 -6.23 -4.17 3.03
C ILE A 47 -7.20 -4.44 4.18
N PHE A 48 -8.49 -4.59 3.87
CA PHE A 48 -9.52 -4.81 4.87
C PHE A 48 -9.26 -6.08 5.68
N ASP A 49 -9.00 -7.20 5.00
CA ASP A 49 -8.80 -8.50 5.65
C ASP A 49 -7.54 -8.51 6.53
N CYS A 50 -6.44 -7.92 6.04
CA CYS A 50 -5.22 -7.79 6.82
C CYS A 50 -5.39 -6.85 8.02
N LEU A 51 -6.10 -5.73 7.87
CA LEU A 51 -6.44 -4.83 8.98
C LEU A 51 -7.37 -5.51 9.98
N GLN A 52 -8.33 -6.32 9.53
CA GLN A 52 -9.24 -7.05 10.40
C GLN A 52 -8.50 -8.12 11.21
N ILE A 53 -7.63 -8.90 10.57
CA ILE A 53 -6.75 -9.85 11.26
C ILE A 53 -5.94 -9.13 12.34
N PHE A 54 -5.30 -8.02 11.99
CA PHE A 54 -4.49 -7.24 12.92
C PHE A 54 -5.34 -6.66 14.07
N ASN A 55 -6.54 -6.16 13.76
CA ASN A 55 -7.47 -5.61 14.74
C ASN A 55 -8.00 -6.66 15.72
N ASP A 56 -8.23 -7.89 15.26
CA ASP A 56 -8.77 -8.97 16.08
C ASP A 56 -7.68 -9.72 16.86
N SER A 57 -6.40 -9.42 16.59
CA SER A 57 -5.26 -9.99 17.31
C SER A 57 -5.32 -9.76 18.83
N PRO A 58 -4.69 -10.61 19.65
CA PRO A 58 -4.72 -10.51 21.11
C PRO A 58 -3.93 -9.32 21.69
N ILE A 59 -3.45 -8.41 20.84
CA ILE A 59 -2.71 -7.21 21.24
C ILE A 59 -3.67 -6.25 21.94
N GLU A 60 -3.27 -5.74 23.09
CA GLU A 60 -4.05 -4.77 23.84
C GLU A 60 -4.01 -3.39 23.15
N ALA A 61 -5.18 -2.79 22.95
CA ALA A 61 -5.33 -1.43 22.41
C ALA A 61 -5.21 -0.35 23.51
N ASN A 62 -4.23 -0.48 24.41
CA ASN A 62 -4.03 0.42 25.55
C ASN A 62 -2.91 1.45 25.35
N ALA A 63 -2.25 1.45 24.18
CA ALA A 63 -1.26 2.46 23.86
C ALA A 63 -1.91 3.86 23.82
N SER A 64 -1.20 4.84 24.40
CA SER A 64 -1.65 6.24 24.42
C SER A 64 -1.39 6.94 23.09
N TYR A 65 -2.37 7.68 22.58
CA TYR A 65 -2.13 8.69 21.54
C TYR A 65 -1.37 9.88 22.11
N SER A 66 -0.51 10.51 21.31
CA SER A 66 -0.07 11.87 21.64
C SER A 66 -1.23 12.83 21.45
N LEU A 67 -1.40 13.75 22.40
CA LEU A 67 -2.25 14.92 22.21
C LEU A 67 -1.51 16.04 21.45
N ILE A 68 -0.20 15.89 21.26
CA ILE A 68 0.61 16.79 20.45
C ILE A 68 0.47 16.36 18.99
N ASP A 69 0.19 17.35 18.13
CA ASP A 69 0.04 17.10 16.70
C ASP A 69 1.30 16.43 16.13
N PRO A 70 1.14 15.33 15.37
CA PRO A 70 2.28 14.68 14.74
C PRO A 70 2.91 15.63 13.71
N ALA A 71 4.24 15.70 13.69
CA ALA A 71 4.96 16.32 12.59
C ALA A 71 4.61 15.64 11.25
N GLY A 72 4.88 16.32 10.14
CA GLY A 72 4.66 15.76 8.81
C GLY A 72 5.45 14.44 8.63
N LEU A 73 4.88 13.51 7.86
CA LEU A 73 5.46 12.16 7.64
C LEU A 73 6.96 12.23 7.29
N PHE A 74 7.32 13.04 6.30
CA PHE A 74 8.70 13.17 5.83
C PHE A 74 9.64 13.76 6.89
N GLU A 75 9.20 14.80 7.61
CA GLU A 75 9.99 15.42 8.68
C GLU A 75 10.26 14.41 9.80
N LYS A 76 9.24 13.63 10.16
CA LYS A 76 9.35 12.60 11.19
C LYS A 76 10.33 11.50 10.79
N LEU A 77 10.27 11.05 9.54
CA LEU A 77 11.20 10.05 9.01
C LEU A 77 12.64 10.56 8.98
N GLU A 78 12.87 11.79 8.53
CA GLU A 78 14.21 12.40 8.52
C GLU A 78 14.81 12.53 9.92
N LYS A 79 14.03 13.04 10.88
CA LYS A 79 14.49 13.28 12.26
C LYS A 79 14.82 11.99 13.02
N ASN A 80 14.21 10.88 12.63
CA ASN A 80 14.46 9.57 13.23
C ASN A 80 15.44 8.72 12.41
N TYR A 81 16.12 9.28 11.40
CA TYR A 81 17.07 8.56 10.54
C TYR A 81 16.42 7.36 9.81
N ALA A 82 15.15 7.49 9.41
CA ALA A 82 14.39 6.47 8.69
C ALA A 82 14.34 6.78 7.17
N LEU A 83 15.51 6.86 6.53
CA LEU A 83 15.63 7.32 5.14
C LEU A 83 15.04 6.32 4.15
N LYS A 84 15.15 5.01 4.44
CA LYS A 84 14.54 3.99 3.59
C LYS A 84 13.02 4.08 3.59
N TYR A 85 12.42 4.31 4.76
CA TYR A 85 10.96 4.51 4.84
C TYR A 85 10.52 5.85 4.25
N LYS A 86 11.41 6.84 4.19
CA LYS A 86 11.19 8.08 3.43
C LYS A 86 11.05 7.81 1.93
N GLU A 87 11.89 6.94 1.37
CA GLU A 87 11.78 6.51 -0.03
C GLU A 87 10.49 5.70 -0.25
N TYR A 88 10.16 4.80 0.68
CA TYR A 88 8.90 4.05 0.63
C TYR A 88 7.65 4.95 0.69
N ALA A 89 7.69 6.05 1.43
CA ALA A 89 6.59 7.01 1.45
C ALA A 89 6.32 7.65 0.08
N LEU A 90 7.34 7.75 -0.78
CA LEU A 90 7.17 8.24 -2.15
C LEU A 90 6.59 7.16 -3.06
N VAL A 91 7.05 5.91 -2.91
CA VAL A 91 6.64 4.77 -3.74
C VAL A 91 5.20 4.35 -3.43
N TYR A 92 4.86 4.19 -2.15
CA TYR A 92 3.59 3.62 -1.70
C TYR A 92 2.57 4.69 -1.26
N SER A 93 2.66 5.90 -1.82
CA SER A 93 1.80 7.01 -1.42
C SER A 93 0.32 6.75 -1.71
N GLU A 94 0.01 6.06 -2.82
CA GLU A 94 -1.35 5.68 -3.20
C GLU A 94 -1.92 4.61 -2.24
N ASP A 95 -1.16 3.55 -1.97
CA ASP A 95 -1.54 2.49 -1.02
C ASP A 95 -1.71 3.02 0.41
N PHE A 96 -0.82 3.92 0.84
CA PHE A 96 -0.93 4.63 2.11
C PHE A 96 -2.26 5.40 2.22
N ASN A 97 -2.67 6.10 1.16
CA ASN A 97 -3.93 6.84 1.14
C ASN A 97 -5.12 5.86 1.20
N LYS A 98 -5.04 4.76 0.45
CA LYS A 98 -6.05 3.71 0.42
C LYS A 98 -6.25 3.05 1.77
N ILE A 99 -5.18 2.77 2.53
CA ILE A 99 -5.29 2.31 3.92
C ILE A 99 -6.06 3.32 4.76
N GLY A 100 -5.78 4.62 4.58
CA GLY A 100 -6.49 5.69 5.26
C GLY A 100 -7.98 5.77 4.92
N GLU A 101 -8.40 5.28 3.76
CA GLU A 101 -9.81 5.13 3.38
C GLU A 101 -10.43 3.89 4.02
N VAL A 102 -9.82 2.72 3.84
CA VAL A 102 -10.36 1.44 4.31
C VAL A 102 -10.46 1.36 5.83
N ILE A 103 -9.48 1.92 6.55
CA ILE A 103 -9.49 1.88 8.01
C ILE A 103 -10.69 2.64 8.59
N ARG A 104 -11.29 3.59 7.86
CA ARG A 104 -12.49 4.33 8.30
C ARG A 104 -13.76 3.48 8.29
N ASP A 105 -13.75 2.36 7.58
CA ASP A 105 -14.87 1.42 7.55
C ASP A 105 -14.98 0.60 8.85
N PHE A 106 -13.97 0.65 9.72
CA PHE A 106 -13.98 0.00 11.03
C PHE A 106 -14.64 0.90 12.07
N ASN A 107 -15.53 0.30 12.88
CA ASN A 107 -16.22 0.98 13.98
C ASN A 107 -15.25 1.62 14.99
N ASP A 108 -14.11 0.96 15.25
CA ASP A 108 -13.05 1.48 16.12
C ASP A 108 -11.69 1.44 15.41
N SER A 109 -11.53 2.33 14.43
CA SER A 109 -10.25 2.54 13.74
C SER A 109 -9.11 2.99 14.66
N SER A 110 -9.44 3.56 15.82
CA SER A 110 -8.47 3.98 16.85
C SER A 110 -7.79 2.78 17.49
N SER A 111 -8.54 1.70 17.77
CA SER A 111 -7.99 0.44 18.29
C SER A 111 -6.86 -0.11 17.42
N ILE A 112 -7.04 -0.13 16.10
CA ILE A 112 -6.06 -0.64 15.13
C ILE A 112 -4.72 0.09 15.27
N VAL A 113 -4.77 1.42 15.27
CA VAL A 113 -3.57 2.25 15.37
C VAL A 113 -2.93 2.13 16.76
N LYS A 114 -3.70 2.03 17.86
CA LYS A 114 -3.16 1.77 19.20
C LYS A 114 -2.42 0.44 19.28
N LYS A 115 -2.97 -0.62 18.67
CA LYS A 115 -2.29 -1.92 18.58
C LYS A 115 -0.97 -1.79 17.81
N LEU A 116 -0.95 -1.05 16.71
CA LEU A 116 0.27 -0.79 15.96
C LEU A 116 1.34 -0.06 16.79
N ILE A 117 0.93 0.96 17.56
CA ILE A 117 1.82 1.66 18.51
C ILE A 117 2.36 0.68 19.55
N LYS A 118 1.51 -0.19 20.12
CA LYS A 118 1.93 -1.19 21.11
C LYS A 118 3.01 -2.11 20.55
N VAL A 119 2.82 -2.63 19.33
CA VAL A 119 3.81 -3.49 18.66
C VAL A 119 5.13 -2.77 18.43
N PHE A 120 5.07 -1.49 18.06
CA PHE A 120 6.25 -0.64 17.90
C PHE A 120 7.00 -0.44 19.22
N VAL A 121 6.30 0.01 20.27
CA VAL A 121 6.91 0.27 21.58
C VAL A 121 7.53 -1.00 22.17
N ASP A 122 6.86 -2.15 22.05
CA ASP A 122 7.39 -3.44 22.52
C ASP A 122 8.62 -3.92 21.75
N GLY A 123 8.93 -3.30 20.60
CA GLY A 123 10.04 -3.68 19.73
C GLY A 123 11.07 -2.58 19.51
N PHE A 124 10.87 -1.44 20.15
CA PHE A 124 11.74 -0.30 20.06
C PHE A 124 12.95 -0.52 20.96
N ASP A 125 14.13 -0.60 20.34
CA ASP A 125 15.38 -0.95 21.04
C ASP A 125 16.51 0.06 20.78
N ASN A 126 16.34 0.96 19.80
CA ASN A 126 17.40 1.91 19.43
C ASN A 126 16.85 3.30 19.08
N GLU A 127 17.08 4.30 19.94
CA GLU A 127 16.58 5.66 19.74
C GLU A 127 17.10 6.37 18.48
N ASN A 128 18.20 5.90 17.88
CA ASN A 128 18.89 6.59 16.78
C ASN A 128 18.94 5.82 15.46
N ASN A 129 18.11 4.78 15.29
CA ASN A 129 18.01 4.07 14.00
C ASN A 129 16.56 3.73 13.65
N GLY A 130 15.85 4.71 13.07
CA GLY A 130 14.46 4.56 12.67
C GLY A 130 14.24 3.46 11.63
N ASP A 131 15.14 3.30 10.66
CA ASP A 131 15.01 2.24 9.64
C ASP A 131 15.06 0.83 10.27
N GLU A 132 15.96 0.58 11.22
CA GLU A 132 16.02 -0.70 11.94
C GLU A 132 14.77 -0.93 12.80
N ASN A 133 14.34 0.07 13.56
CA ASN A 133 13.14 -0.03 14.39
C ASN A 133 11.89 -0.34 13.55
N LEU A 134 11.72 0.36 12.42
CA LEU A 134 10.60 0.14 11.52
C LEU A 134 10.69 -1.23 10.83
N LYS A 135 11.90 -1.73 10.54
CA LYS A 135 12.07 -3.09 10.00
C LYS A 135 11.71 -4.17 11.03
N VAL A 136 12.00 -3.93 12.31
CA VAL A 136 11.54 -4.81 13.40
C VAL A 136 10.01 -4.79 13.51
N LEU A 137 9.40 -3.60 13.44
CA LEU A 137 7.95 -3.44 13.42
C LEU A 137 7.32 -4.20 12.25
N GLU A 138 7.86 -4.04 11.03
CA GLU A 138 7.40 -4.73 9.83
C GLU A 138 7.38 -6.25 10.03
N LYS A 139 8.50 -6.84 10.48
CA LYS A 139 8.60 -8.29 10.74
C LYS A 139 7.57 -8.76 11.76
N ARG A 140 7.30 -7.97 12.79
CA ARG A 140 6.31 -8.30 13.83
C ARG A 140 4.89 -8.25 13.29
N VAL A 141 4.53 -7.21 12.55
CA VAL A 141 3.20 -7.09 11.93
C VAL A 141 2.96 -8.22 10.93
N ILE A 142 3.95 -8.52 10.06
CA ILE A 142 3.88 -9.66 9.14
C ILE A 142 3.64 -10.96 9.92
N LYS A 143 4.41 -11.20 11.00
CA LYS A 143 4.25 -12.41 11.81
C LYS A 143 2.86 -12.51 12.43
N ILE A 144 2.31 -11.41 12.97
CA ILE A 144 0.97 -11.36 13.55
C ILE A 144 -0.07 -11.77 12.50
N ILE A 145 -0.01 -11.16 11.31
CA ILE A 145 -0.97 -11.43 10.23
C ILE A 145 -0.85 -12.87 9.73
N LYS A 146 0.37 -13.34 9.42
CA LYS A 146 0.62 -14.70 8.92
C LYS A 146 0.29 -15.82 9.91
N SER A 147 0.21 -15.51 11.20
CA SER A 147 -0.11 -16.51 12.24
C SER A 147 -1.62 -16.71 12.43
N ASP A 148 -2.45 -15.86 11.84
CA ASP A 148 -3.91 -15.98 11.92
C ASP A 148 -4.42 -17.00 10.89
N GLU A 149 -5.38 -17.83 11.28
CA GLU A 149 -5.94 -18.89 10.42
C GLU A 149 -6.73 -18.35 9.22
N ARG A 150 -7.19 -17.09 9.29
CA ARG A 150 -7.89 -16.41 8.21
C ARG A 150 -6.95 -15.85 7.14
N TYR A 151 -5.63 -15.88 7.37
CA TYR A 151 -4.67 -15.38 6.41
C TYR A 151 -4.63 -16.25 5.15
N GLU A 152 -4.82 -15.62 3.99
CA GLU A 152 -4.83 -16.31 2.71
C GLU A 152 -3.45 -16.21 2.02
N MET A 153 -2.92 -17.35 1.56
CA MET A 153 -1.61 -17.43 0.89
C MET A 153 -1.54 -16.56 -0.39
N GLN A 154 -2.67 -16.29 -1.03
CA GLN A 154 -2.74 -15.40 -2.19
C GLN A 154 -2.33 -13.95 -1.88
N TYR A 155 -2.26 -13.56 -0.60
CA TYR A 155 -1.78 -12.25 -0.19
C TYR A 155 -0.26 -12.18 -0.01
N ASP A 156 0.48 -13.28 -0.13
CA ASP A 156 1.93 -13.33 0.16
C ASP A 156 2.73 -12.30 -0.63
N GLU A 157 2.43 -12.15 -1.93
CA GLU A 157 3.16 -11.24 -2.83
C GLU A 157 2.95 -9.76 -2.47
N LYS A 158 1.83 -9.44 -1.80
CA LYS A 158 1.39 -8.08 -1.50
C LYS A 158 1.41 -7.74 -0.01
N LEU A 159 1.71 -8.71 0.85
CA LEU A 159 1.72 -8.49 2.29
C LEU A 159 2.79 -7.49 2.72
N GLU A 160 3.98 -7.54 2.15
CA GLU A 160 5.06 -6.60 2.52
C GLU A 160 4.68 -5.15 2.17
N GLU A 161 4.10 -4.94 0.98
CA GLU A 161 3.60 -3.65 0.52
C GLU A 161 2.47 -3.13 1.42
N PHE A 162 1.54 -4.00 1.81
CA PHE A 162 0.51 -3.67 2.80
C PHE A 162 1.13 -3.24 4.13
N VAL A 163 2.08 -4.01 4.67
CA VAL A 163 2.66 -3.72 5.99
C VAL A 163 3.45 -2.42 5.96
N ILE A 164 4.22 -2.15 4.91
CA ILE A 164 4.95 -0.89 4.76
C ILE A 164 3.97 0.28 4.73
N SER A 165 2.93 0.19 3.90
CA SER A 165 1.90 1.23 3.77
C SER A 165 1.15 1.45 5.09
N PHE A 166 0.85 0.38 5.83
CA PHE A 166 0.18 0.45 7.13
C PHE A 166 1.06 1.11 8.20
N ILE A 167 2.36 0.83 8.20
CA ILE A 167 3.33 1.49 9.07
C ILE A 167 3.44 2.97 8.74
N LEU A 168 3.54 3.33 7.46
CA LEU A 168 3.55 4.74 7.02
C LEU A 168 2.29 5.48 7.48
N TYR A 169 1.11 4.83 7.37
CA TYR A 169 -0.15 5.34 7.91
C TYR A 169 -0.05 5.59 9.42
N GLY A 170 0.49 4.63 10.17
CA GLY A 170 0.74 4.79 11.60
C GLY A 170 1.68 5.96 11.94
N ILE A 171 2.79 6.13 11.20
CA ILE A 171 3.74 7.24 11.39
C ILE A 171 3.06 8.59 11.15
N TYR A 172 2.28 8.70 10.08
CA TYR A 172 1.53 9.91 9.75
C TYR A 172 0.48 10.26 10.82
N LYS A 173 -0.23 9.26 11.36
CA LYS A 173 -1.31 9.49 12.32
C LYS A 173 -0.87 9.65 13.77
N CYS A 174 0.25 9.06 14.20
CA CYS A 174 0.53 8.90 15.64
C CYS A 174 2.00 8.68 16.02
N LYS A 175 2.26 8.27 17.28
CA LYS A 175 3.56 8.11 17.98
C LYS A 175 4.50 7.01 17.45
N ILE A 176 4.33 6.50 16.23
CA ILE A 176 5.38 5.66 15.64
C ILE A 176 6.53 6.58 15.25
N LEU A 177 7.72 6.32 15.77
CA LEU A 177 8.87 7.24 15.79
C LEU A 177 8.68 8.48 16.68
N ARG A 178 9.79 9.07 17.11
CA ARG A 178 9.82 10.28 17.95
C ARG A 178 9.18 11.44 17.19
N ASN A 179 8.29 12.19 17.84
CA ASN A 179 7.67 13.37 17.24
C ASN A 179 8.60 14.59 17.42
N PRO A 180 9.09 15.23 16.35
CA PRO A 180 9.90 16.45 16.45
C PRO A 180 9.21 17.61 17.18
N ASN A 181 7.87 17.60 17.24
CA ASN A 181 7.08 18.60 17.97
C ASN A 181 7.06 18.34 19.50
N GLU A 182 7.48 17.15 19.96
CA GLU A 182 7.62 16.83 21.38
C GLU A 182 8.99 17.36 21.86
N THR A 183 8.95 18.43 22.67
CA THR A 183 10.13 19.14 23.20
C THR A 183 10.80 18.40 24.35
#